data_AF-X0TII0-F1
#
_entry.id   AF-X0TII0-F1
#
_cell.length_a   1.000
_cell.length_b   1.000
_cell.length_c   1.000
_cell.angle_alpha   90.00
_cell.angle_beta   90.00
_cell.angle_gamma   90.00
#
_symmetry.space_group_name_H-M   'P 1'
#
loop_
_entity.id
_entity.type
_entity.pdbx_description
1 polymer ?
#
loop_
_entity_poly.entity_id
_entity_poly.type
_entity_poly.pdbx_seq_one_letter_code
_entity_poly.pdbx_strand_id
1 'polypeptide(L)'
;MIRLIVLDYLSNLKEKDELDYIFPFLLDQLKFKIIKNVSASRGQSEYGIDILATKIDKEKLNKVFIFQIKGGEDRDIDNRVFFKEDGIRDSLLQIKYCDFIDSIYEIKGLPKKIVL
;
A
#
# COMPACT_ATOMS: atom_id res chain seq x y z
N MET A 1 4.82 11.71 -24.91
CA MET A 1 5.44 12.81 -24.15
C MET A 1 4.93 12.87 -22.71
N ILE A 2 3.63 13.14 -22.45
CA ILE A 2 3.07 13.24 -21.08
C ILE A 2 3.31 11.97 -20.23
N ARG A 3 3.14 10.77 -20.81
CA ARG A 3 3.40 9.50 -20.10
C ARG A 3 4.84 9.37 -19.58
N LEU A 4 5.84 9.87 -20.33
CA LEU A 4 7.24 9.83 -19.91
C LEU A 4 7.47 10.76 -18.73
N ILE A 5 6.88 11.96 -18.76
CA ILE A 5 7.00 12.96 -17.68
C ILE A 5 6.37 12.44 -16.38
N VAL A 6 5.19 11.82 -16.44
CA VAL A 6 4.55 11.25 -15.25
C VAL A 6 5.36 10.09 -14.67
N LEU A 7 5.86 9.20 -15.52
CA LEU A 7 6.71 8.09 -15.06
C LEU A 7 8.00 8.60 -14.44
N ASP A 8 8.65 9.57 -15.08
CA ASP A 8 9.89 10.19 -14.61
C ASP A 8 9.67 10.89 -13.25
N TYR A 9 8.57 11.64 -13.11
CA TYR A 9 8.17 12.25 -11.84
C TYR A 9 7.98 11.19 -10.75
N LEU A 10 7.19 10.14 -11.00
CA LEU A 10 6.96 9.07 -10.03
C LEU A 10 8.25 8.32 -9.65
N SER A 11 9.16 8.09 -10.59
CA SER A 11 10.46 7.46 -10.31
C SER A 11 11.43 8.34 -9.53
N ASN A 12 11.21 9.66 -9.52
CA ASN A 12 11.99 10.63 -8.77
C ASN A 12 11.39 10.98 -7.41
N LEU A 13 10.24 10.42 -7.04
CA LEU A 13 9.69 10.56 -5.68
C LEU A 13 10.68 9.94 -4.68
N LYS A 14 11.38 10.81 -3.95
CA LYS A 14 12.35 10.43 -2.91
C LYS A 14 11.80 10.68 -1.51
N GLU A 15 10.84 11.58 -1.38
CA GLU A 15 10.27 11.98 -0.10
C GLU A 15 9.07 11.09 0.25
N LYS A 16 9.10 10.55 1.47
CA LYS A 16 8.02 9.71 2.02
C LYS A 16 6.67 10.46 1.99
N ASP A 17 6.67 11.73 2.38
CA ASP A 17 5.46 12.55 2.48
C ASP A 17 4.81 12.85 1.10
N GLU A 18 5.59 12.99 0.02
CA GLU A 18 5.01 13.15 -1.33
C GLU A 18 4.31 11.88 -1.81
N LEU A 19 4.93 10.72 -1.55
CA LEU A 19 4.40 9.43 -1.97
C LEU A 19 3.11 9.10 -1.22
N ASP A 20 3.08 9.37 0.08
CA ASP A 20 1.90 9.24 0.94
C ASP A 20 0.71 10.09 0.45
N TYR A 21 0.98 11.25 -0.16
CA TYR A 21 -0.04 12.15 -0.70
C TYR A 21 -0.56 11.71 -2.09
N ILE A 22 0.35 11.35 -3.00
CA ILE A 22 0.01 11.12 -4.41
C ILE A 22 -0.57 9.72 -4.65
N PHE A 23 -0.07 8.71 -3.93
CA PHE A 23 -0.45 7.32 -4.19
C PHE A 23 -1.95 7.04 -4.01
N PRO A 24 -2.63 7.52 -2.96
CA PRO A 24 -4.08 7.37 -2.82
C PRO A 24 -4.87 7.95 -4.00
N PHE A 25 -4.45 9.11 -4.51
CA PHE A 25 -5.08 9.75 -5.66
C PHE A 25 -4.92 8.89 -6.93
N LEU A 26 -3.73 8.34 -7.18
CA LEU A 26 -3.51 7.45 -8.32
C LEU A 26 -4.36 6.18 -8.24
N LEU A 27 -4.48 5.58 -7.05
CA LEU A 27 -5.33 4.42 -6.82
C LEU A 27 -6.80 4.73 -7.13
N ASP A 28 -7.31 5.88 -6.71
CA ASP A 28 -8.67 6.33 -7.04
C ASP A 28 -8.88 6.46 -8.56
N GLN A 29 -7.92 7.06 -9.28
CA GLN A 29 -7.97 7.14 -10.75
C GLN A 29 -7.97 5.75 -11.40
N LEU A 30 -7.29 4.77 -10.77
CA LEU A 30 -7.31 3.37 -11.15
C LEU A 30 -8.54 2.60 -10.66
N LYS A 31 -9.58 3.28 -10.15
CA LYS A 31 -10.85 2.71 -9.67
C LYS A 31 -10.72 1.80 -8.45
N PHE A 32 -9.71 2.03 -7.62
CA PHE A 32 -9.70 1.48 -6.27
C PHE A 32 -10.59 2.33 -5.37
N LYS A 33 -11.41 1.68 -4.54
CA LYS A 33 -12.10 2.33 -3.42
C LYS A 33 -11.21 2.27 -2.19
N ILE A 34 -10.67 3.41 -1.76
CA ILE A 34 -9.88 3.49 -0.54
C ILE A 34 -10.78 3.24 0.68
N ILE A 35 -10.41 2.27 1.52
CA ILE A 35 -11.07 1.94 2.78
C ILE A 35 -10.36 2.64 3.94
N LYS A 36 -9.03 2.64 3.92
CA LYS A 36 -8.19 3.34 4.90
C LYS A 36 -6.92 3.85 4.22
N ASN A 37 -6.52 5.06 4.58
CA ASN A 37 -5.20 5.59 4.31
C ASN A 37 -4.52 5.90 5.64
N VAL A 38 -3.51 5.11 6.01
CA VAL A 38 -2.93 5.13 7.35
C VAL A 38 -1.87 6.21 7.52
N SER A 39 -1.21 6.63 6.43
CA SER A 39 -0.21 7.71 6.44
C SER A 39 -0.77 9.06 6.93
N ALA A 40 -2.10 9.25 6.89
CA ALA A 40 -2.78 10.41 7.45
C ALA A 40 -2.98 10.35 8.99
N SER A 41 -2.75 9.20 9.62
CA SER A 41 -3.02 8.92 11.04
C SER A 41 -1.72 8.69 11.83
N ARG A 42 -0.81 9.69 11.82
CA ARG A 42 0.49 9.61 12.52
C ARG A 42 0.28 9.26 14.01
N GLY A 43 0.95 8.19 14.48
CA GLY A 43 1.00 7.80 15.90
C GLY A 43 0.10 6.64 16.33
N GLN A 44 -0.63 5.97 15.41
CA GLN A 44 -1.33 4.71 15.67
C GLN A 44 -0.56 3.52 15.08
N SER A 45 -0.81 2.31 15.59
CA SER A 45 -0.24 1.10 14.99
C SER A 45 -0.70 0.98 13.53
N GLU A 46 0.25 1.02 12.61
CA GLU A 46 -0.03 0.99 11.17
C GLU A 46 -0.18 -0.44 10.63
N TYR A 47 0.10 -1.46 11.47
CA TYR A 47 0.02 -2.89 11.16
C TYR A 47 0.74 -3.30 9.87
N GLY A 48 1.75 -2.52 9.42
CA GLY A 48 2.41 -2.70 8.14
C GLY A 48 1.51 -2.42 6.92
N ILE A 49 0.45 -1.63 7.10
CA ILE A 49 -0.52 -1.28 6.05
C ILE A 49 -0.45 0.23 5.84
N ASP A 50 0.03 0.67 4.68
CA ASP A 50 0.02 2.09 4.33
C ASP A 50 -1.36 2.46 3.76
N ILE A 51 -1.87 1.66 2.82
CA ILE A 51 -3.19 1.87 2.20
C ILE A 51 -3.97 0.56 2.12
N LEU A 52 -5.23 0.61 2.54
CA LEU A 52 -6.19 -0.47 2.38
C LEU A 52 -7.26 -0.03 1.39
N ALA A 53 -7.47 -0.81 0.33
CA ALA A 53 -8.44 -0.50 -0.71
C ALA A 53 -9.18 -1.75 -1.20
N THR A 54 -10.30 -1.54 -1.87
CA THR A 54 -11.01 -2.61 -2.61
C THR A 54 -11.09 -2.29 -4.08
N LYS A 55 -11.12 -3.33 -4.91
CA LYS A 55 -11.33 -3.20 -6.35
C LYS A 55 -11.87 -4.50 -6.92
N ILE A 56 -12.77 -4.37 -7.90
CA ILE A 56 -13.15 -5.47 -8.76
C ILE A 56 -12.01 -5.70 -9.75
N ASP A 57 -11.41 -6.88 -9.68
CA ASP A 57 -10.29 -7.22 -10.55
C ASP A 57 -10.75 -7.74 -11.93
N LYS A 58 -9.79 -8.16 -12.76
CA LYS A 58 -10.07 -8.68 -14.11
C LYS A 58 -10.88 -9.98 -14.09
N GLU A 59 -10.89 -10.71 -12.98
CA GLU A 59 -11.65 -11.95 -12.77
C GLU A 59 -13.06 -11.64 -12.25
N LYS A 60 -13.46 -10.36 -12.18
CA LYS A 60 -14.73 -9.87 -11.62
C LYS A 60 -14.90 -10.19 -10.13
N LEU A 61 -13.81 -10.44 -9.41
CA LEU A 61 -13.84 -10.65 -7.97
C LEU A 61 -13.52 -9.34 -7.25
N ASN A 62 -14.36 -9.00 -6.26
CA ASN A 62 -14.03 -7.90 -5.36
C ASN A 62 -12.94 -8.36 -4.39
N LYS A 63 -11.74 -7.77 -4.50
CA LYS A 63 -10.59 -8.13 -3.68
C LYS A 63 -10.19 -6.96 -2.78
N VAL A 64 -9.65 -7.29 -1.62
CA VAL A 64 -8.99 -6.34 -0.71
C VAL A 64 -7.52 -6.25 -1.12
N PHE A 65 -7.06 -5.04 -1.38
CA PHE A 65 -5.68 -4.73 -1.68
C PHE A 65 -5.05 -4.03 -0.48
N ILE A 66 -3.95 -4.60 -0.01
CA ILE A 66 -3.16 -4.13 1.13
C ILE A 66 -1.85 -3.64 0.55
N PHE A 67 -1.67 -2.32 0.49
CA PHE A 67 -0.45 -1.71 -0.03
C PHE A 67 0.50 -1.41 1.12
N GLN A 68 1.72 -1.91 1.01
CA GLN A 68 2.89 -1.40 1.70
C GLN A 68 3.77 -0.76 0.65
N ILE A 69 4.15 0.48 0.85
CA ILE A 69 4.86 1.33 -0.06
C ILE A 69 6.26 1.56 0.52
N LYS A 70 7.28 1.38 -0.32
CA LYS A 70 8.65 1.80 -0.02
C LYS A 70 9.17 2.69 -1.15
N GLY A 71 9.81 3.79 -0.77
CA GLY A 71 10.41 4.77 -1.67
C GLY A 71 11.85 5.07 -1.29
N GLY A 72 12.49 6.00 -1.99
CA GLY A 72 13.85 6.45 -1.65
C GLY A 72 14.89 5.34 -1.78
N GLU A 73 15.69 5.12 -0.72
CA GLU A 73 16.75 4.09 -0.67
C GLU A 73 16.23 2.66 -0.49
N ASP A 74 14.96 2.52 -0.11
CA ASP A 74 14.29 1.23 0.10
C ASP A 74 13.34 0.89 -1.08
N ARG A 75 13.39 1.66 -2.18
CA ARG A 75 12.50 1.47 -3.36
C ARG A 75 12.67 0.10 -4.04
N ASP A 76 13.91 -0.40 -4.07
CA ASP A 76 14.28 -1.62 -4.76
C ASP A 76 14.34 -2.73 -3.73
N ILE A 77 13.36 -3.64 -3.77
CA ILE A 77 13.26 -4.72 -2.79
C ILE A 77 14.33 -5.78 -3.10
N ASP A 78 15.42 -5.72 -2.35
CA ASP A 78 16.46 -6.75 -2.28
C ASP A 78 16.46 -7.42 -0.88
N ASN A 79 17.40 -8.34 -0.64
CA ASN A 79 17.54 -8.98 0.68
C ASN A 79 17.79 -7.97 1.80
N ARG A 80 18.53 -6.89 1.53
CA ARG A 80 18.83 -5.86 2.54
C ARG A 80 17.56 -5.13 2.92
N VAL A 81 16.77 -4.65 1.95
CA VAL A 81 15.50 -3.94 2.18
C VAL A 81 14.46 -4.85 2.82
N PHE A 82 14.45 -6.13 2.42
CA PHE A 82 13.49 -7.10 2.94
C PHE A 82 13.70 -7.41 4.43
N PHE A 83 14.96 -7.60 4.85
CA PHE A 83 15.33 -8.00 6.20
C PHE A 83 15.78 -6.84 7.11
N LYS A 84 15.76 -5.60 6.62
CA LYS A 84 16.00 -4.39 7.43
C LYS A 84 15.06 -4.36 8.63
N GLU A 85 15.52 -3.81 9.75
CA GLU A 85 14.65 -3.48 10.89
C GLU A 85 13.57 -2.49 10.44
N ASP A 86 12.31 -2.73 10.83
CA ASP A 86 11.12 -2.03 10.31
C ASP A 86 10.99 -2.11 8.76
N GLY A 87 11.53 -3.19 8.21
CA GLY A 87 11.52 -3.52 6.80
C GLY A 87 10.25 -4.24 6.34
N ILE A 88 10.26 -4.70 5.08
CA ILE A 88 9.11 -5.37 4.46
C ILE A 88 8.69 -6.62 5.25
N ARG A 89 9.64 -7.41 5.74
CA ARG A 89 9.33 -8.64 6.50
C ARG A 89 8.49 -8.34 7.73
N ASP A 90 8.85 -7.31 8.49
CA ASP A 90 8.15 -6.98 9.73
C ASP A 90 6.73 -6.47 9.44
N SER A 91 6.56 -5.63 8.41
CA SER A 91 5.23 -5.24 7.91
C SER A 91 4.38 -6.44 7.50
N LEU A 92 4.93 -7.38 6.73
CA LEU A 92 4.21 -8.58 6.30
C LEU A 92 3.78 -9.47 7.47
N LEU A 93 4.64 -9.60 8.49
CA LEU A 93 4.30 -10.32 9.71
C LEU A 93 3.17 -9.60 10.45
N GLN A 94 3.24 -8.28 10.59
CA GLN A 94 2.16 -7.49 11.18
C GLN A 94 0.84 -7.70 10.43
N ILE A 95 0.82 -7.57 9.10
CA ILE A 95 -0.38 -7.81 8.28
C ILE A 95 -0.94 -9.21 8.51
N LYS A 96 -0.07 -10.23 8.54
CA LYS A 96 -0.48 -11.64 8.66
C LYS A 96 -1.13 -11.94 10.01
N TYR A 97 -0.61 -11.35 11.09
CA TYR A 97 -1.05 -11.63 12.46
C TYR A 97 -2.02 -10.57 13.01
N CYS A 98 -2.45 -9.63 12.17
CA CYS A 98 -3.37 -8.59 12.56
C CYS A 98 -4.81 -8.94 12.21
N ASP A 99 -5.70 -8.93 13.22
CA ASP A 99 -7.13 -9.14 13.03
C ASP A 99 -7.86 -7.88 12.53
N PHE A 100 -7.16 -6.75 12.40
CA PHE A 100 -7.73 -5.45 12.01
C PHE A 100 -8.52 -5.54 10.70
N ILE A 101 -7.97 -6.18 9.66
CA ILE A 101 -8.63 -6.27 8.36
C ILE A 101 -9.94 -7.07 8.48
N ASP A 102 -9.93 -8.14 9.26
CA ASP A 102 -11.11 -9.01 9.46
C ASP A 102 -12.17 -8.38 10.40
N SER A 103 -11.79 -7.32 11.12
CA SER A 103 -12.73 -6.52 11.92
C SER A 103 -13.58 -5.56 11.07
N ILE A 104 -13.14 -5.23 9.84
CA ILE A 104 -13.86 -4.31 8.95
C ILE A 104 -14.99 -5.07 8.23
N TYR A 105 -16.22 -4.86 8.68
CA TYR A 105 -17.41 -5.58 8.19
C TYR A 105 -17.58 -5.54 6.66
N GLU A 106 -17.33 -4.38 6.04
CA GLU A 106 -17.55 -4.13 4.61
C GLU A 106 -16.66 -4.98 3.68
N ILE A 107 -15.53 -5.47 4.20
CA ILE A 107 -14.51 -6.19 3.43
C ILE A 107 -14.19 -7.57 4.01
N LYS A 108 -14.91 -7.95 5.07
CA LYS A 108 -14.72 -9.22 5.76
C LYS A 108 -14.98 -10.39 4.81
N GLY A 109 -14.05 -11.34 4.79
CA GLY A 109 -14.15 -12.55 3.96
C GLY A 109 -13.84 -12.36 2.48
N LEU A 110 -13.54 -11.13 2.03
CA LEU A 110 -13.06 -10.91 0.67
C LEU A 110 -11.63 -11.45 0.50
N PRO A 111 -11.26 -11.95 -0.71
CA PRO A 111 -9.89 -12.36 -0.97
C PRO A 111 -8.92 -11.19 -0.80
N LYS A 112 -7.81 -11.43 -0.11
CA LYS A 112 -6.80 -10.43 0.21
C LYS A 112 -5.62 -10.54 -0.75
N LYS A 113 -5.08 -9.41 -1.18
CA LYS A 113 -3.86 -9.30 -1.99
C LYS A 113 -2.95 -8.24 -1.38
N ILE A 114 -1.74 -8.65 -1.00
CA ILE A 114 -0.69 -7.72 -0.58
C ILE A 114 0.04 -7.23 -1.83
N VAL A 115 0.33 -5.93 -1.88
CA VAL A 115 1.09 -5.26 -2.93
C VAL A 115 2.24 -4.53 -2.24
N LEU A 116 3.46 -4.81 -2.70
CA LEU A 116 4.71 -4.23 -2.25
C LEU A 116 5.30 -3.37 -3.37
#